data_AF-A0A1W1DIW8-F1
#
_entry.id   AF-A0A1W1DIW8-F1
#
_cell.length_a   1.000
_cell.length_b   1.000
_cell.length_c   1.000
_cell.angle_alpha   90.00
_cell.angle_beta   90.00
_cell.angle_gamma   90.00
#
_symmetry.space_group_name_H-M   'P 1'
#
loop_
_entity.id
_entity.type
_entity.pdbx_description
1 polymer ?
#
loop_
_entity_poly.entity_id
_entity_poly.type
_entity_poly.pdbx_seq_one_letter_code
_entity_poly.pdbx_strand_id
1 'polypeptide(L)'
;MIPSFEFDYFDKITQSKKRIATKPISIQIKSKKAVQKPIKKMDKKPSNINDNAPTNNLKYYYLLLGIAIGTFISILFVALKNKQPNTDRSLVNQIKLARGDKALFDLLLPLNMLSLEAILQQLEANIYKNAQHKIRKKDIINAIKFEHKIN
;
A
#
# COMPACT_ATOMS: atom_id res chain seq x y z
N MET A 1 31.40 16.77 27.97
CA MET A 1 30.93 18.14 27.71
C MET A 1 29.71 18.06 26.81
N ILE A 2 28.68 18.86 27.07
CA ILE A 2 27.57 19.03 26.11
C ILE A 2 27.92 20.25 25.25
N PRO A 3 27.95 20.12 23.91
CA PRO A 3 28.30 21.20 23.01
C PRO A 3 27.21 22.29 22.96
N SER A 4 27.59 23.47 22.46
CA SER A 4 26.64 24.55 22.14
C SER A 4 25.71 24.12 20.99
N PHE A 5 24.45 24.59 21.04
CA PHE A 5 23.47 24.41 19.97
C PHE A 5 23.16 25.77 19.35
N GLU A 6 23.07 25.80 18.02
CA GLU A 6 22.70 27.00 17.25
C GLU A 6 21.29 26.86 16.68
N PHE A 7 20.53 27.94 16.74
CA PHE A 7 19.21 28.06 16.12
C PHE A 7 19.16 29.30 15.24
N ASP A 8 18.79 29.08 13.99
CA ASP A 8 18.54 30.12 13.01
C ASP A 8 17.02 30.38 12.94
N TYR A 9 16.61 31.65 13.03
CA TYR A 9 15.21 32.06 12.86
C TYR A 9 15.11 33.36 12.07
N PHE A 10 13.93 33.60 11.48
CA PHE A 10 13.64 34.85 10.79
C PHE A 10 12.97 35.82 11.76
N ASP A 11 13.60 36.98 11.99
CA ASP A 11 13.03 38.02 12.85
C ASP A 11 12.17 38.98 12.04
N LYS A 12 10.86 38.97 12.32
CA LYS A 12 9.88 39.81 11.64
C LYS A 12 10.09 41.31 11.83
N ILE A 13 10.70 41.73 12.94
CA ILE A 13 10.88 43.17 13.26
C ILE A 13 12.07 43.73 12.48
N THR A 14 13.15 42.96 12.41
CA THR A 14 14.38 43.37 11.72
C THR A 14 14.48 42.85 10.28
N GLN A 15 13.45 42.14 9.81
CA GLN A 15 13.33 41.51 8.49
C GLN A 15 14.60 40.78 8.03
N SER A 16 15.29 40.13 8.97
CA SER A 16 16.57 39.49 8.70
C SER A 16 16.68 38.15 9.43
N LYS A 17 17.53 37.27 8.89
CA LYS A 17 17.85 35.99 9.50
C LYS A 17 18.77 36.23 10.70
N LYS A 18 18.33 35.83 11.89
CA LYS A 18 19.10 35.92 13.13
C LYS A 18 19.51 34.53 13.60
N ARG A 19 20.68 34.46 14.23
CA ARG A 19 21.24 33.25 14.83
C ARG A 19 21.39 33.46 16.33
N ILE A 20 20.97 32.47 17.11
CA ILE A 20 21.21 32.40 18.55
C ILE A 20 21.90 31.09 18.91
N ALA A 21 22.84 31.15 19.85
CA ALA A 21 23.60 29.99 20.30
C ALA A 21 23.48 29.82 21.81
N THR A 22 23.38 28.57 22.27
CA THR A 22 23.41 28.24 23.70
C THR A 22 24.84 28.17 24.21
N LYS A 23 25.07 28.35 25.50
CA LYS A 23 26.41 28.17 26.08
C LYS A 23 26.72 26.68 26.26
N PRO A 24 27.95 26.21 25.98
CA PRO A 24 28.34 24.83 26.23
C PRO A 24 28.28 24.50 27.73
N ILE A 25 27.88 23.27 28.06
CA ILE A 25 27.73 22.83 29.45
C ILE A 25 28.89 21.89 29.81
N SER A 26 29.71 22.33 30.78
CA SER A 26 30.79 21.52 31.32
C SER A 26 30.28 20.62 32.43
N ILE A 27 30.29 19.31 32.20
CA ILE A 27 29.88 18.31 33.18
C ILE A 27 31.14 17.72 33.81
N GLN A 28 31.29 17.89 35.12
CA GLN A 28 32.32 17.22 35.91
C GLN A 28 31.67 16.08 36.70
N ILE A 29 32.05 14.84 36.37
CA ILE A 29 31.63 13.66 37.14
C ILE A 29 32.54 13.56 38.35
N LYS A 30 32.02 13.80 39.56
CA LYS A 30 32.75 13.53 40.80
C LYS A 30 32.76 12.03 41.04
N SER A 31 33.76 11.34 40.50
CA SER A 31 34.05 9.97 40.94
C SER A 31 34.58 10.02 42.37
N LYS A 32 33.92 9.31 43.30
CA LYS A 32 34.56 8.98 44.58
C LYS A 32 35.77 8.12 44.24
N LYS A 33 36.96 8.55 44.69
CA LYS A 33 38.25 7.90 44.42
C LYS A 33 38.15 6.38 44.59
N ALA A 34 38.14 5.65 43.47
CA ALA A 34 38.62 4.28 43.48
C ALA A 34 40.13 4.36 43.63
N VAL A 35 40.64 3.72 44.68
CA VAL A 35 42.05 3.60 45.04
C VAL A 35 42.86 3.23 43.80
N GLN A 36 43.75 4.14 43.37
CA GLN A 36 44.74 3.85 42.34
C GLN A 36 45.69 2.78 42.90
N LYS A 37 45.58 1.55 42.41
CA LYS A 37 46.63 0.54 42.57
C LYS A 37 47.71 0.80 41.52
N PRO A 38 49.00 0.77 41.89
CA PRO A 38 50.09 1.01 40.97
C PRO A 38 50.15 -0.10 39.91
N ILE A 39 50.21 0.30 38.64
CA ILE A 39 50.36 -0.59 37.50
C ILE A 39 51.76 -1.21 37.56
N LYS A 40 51.87 -2.45 38.07
CA LYS A 40 53.02 -3.30 37.80
C LYS A 40 52.86 -3.84 36.38
N LYS A 41 53.80 -3.50 35.49
CA LYS A 41 53.97 -4.19 34.21
C LYS A 41 54.27 -5.65 34.53
N MET A 42 53.38 -6.54 34.11
CA MET A 42 53.57 -7.97 34.24
C MET A 42 53.40 -8.55 32.84
N ASP A 43 54.54 -8.91 32.24
CA ASP A 43 54.59 -9.73 31.04
C ASP A 43 53.83 -11.03 31.32
N LYS A 44 52.71 -11.23 30.62
CA LYS A 44 51.99 -12.49 30.62
C LYS A 44 51.81 -12.98 29.19
N LYS A 45 52.63 -14.00 28.90
CA LYS A 45 52.36 -15.18 28.07
C LYS A 45 50.86 -15.37 27.74
N PRO A 46 50.49 -15.68 26.48
CA PRO A 46 49.10 -15.83 26.09
C PRO A 46 48.54 -17.09 26.76
N SER A 47 47.78 -16.89 27.83
CA SER A 47 46.88 -17.92 28.34
C SER A 47 45.66 -17.91 27.46
N ASN A 48 45.45 -19.03 26.78
CA ASN A 48 44.27 -19.36 26.01
C ASN A 48 43.04 -19.23 26.93
N ILE A 49 42.30 -18.13 26.82
CA ILE A 49 41.01 -17.95 27.47
C ILE A 49 39.98 -18.19 26.37
N ASN A 50 39.30 -19.33 26.45
CA ASN A 50 38.03 -19.51 25.77
C ASN A 50 37.02 -18.52 26.39
N ASP A 51 37.03 -17.29 25.89
CA ASP A 51 35.99 -16.30 26.12
C ASP A 51 34.77 -16.68 25.30
N ASN A 52 34.01 -17.66 25.80
CA ASN A 52 32.63 -17.85 25.36
C ASN A 52 31.79 -16.71 25.95
N ALA A 53 31.91 -15.53 25.34
CA ALA A 53 30.98 -14.44 25.55
C ALA A 53 29.57 -14.97 25.26
N PRO A 54 28.55 -14.69 26.11
CA PRO A 54 27.19 -15.05 25.77
C PRO A 54 26.81 -14.24 24.54
N THR A 55 26.83 -14.89 23.38
CA THR A 55 26.41 -14.31 22.12
C THR A 55 24.92 -14.04 22.26
N ASN A 56 24.59 -12.79 22.56
CA ASN A 56 23.21 -12.35 22.68
C ASN A 56 22.58 -12.34 21.28
N ASN A 57 22.13 -13.51 20.86
CA ASN A 57 21.57 -13.77 19.55
C ASN A 57 20.15 -13.22 19.40
N LEU A 58 19.56 -12.61 20.45
CA LEU A 58 18.25 -11.95 20.36
C LEU A 58 18.20 -10.90 19.26
N LYS A 59 19.30 -10.16 19.04
CA LYS A 59 19.37 -9.15 17.97
C LYS A 59 19.05 -9.75 16.60
N TYR A 60 19.54 -10.96 16.33
CA TYR A 60 19.30 -11.66 15.08
C TYR A 60 17.89 -12.26 15.01
N TYR A 61 17.31 -12.66 16.14
CA TYR A 61 15.91 -13.07 16.20
C TYR A 61 14.95 -11.91 15.92
N TYR A 62 15.20 -10.71 16.46
CA TYR A 62 14.39 -9.53 16.13
C TYR A 62 14.54 -9.11 14.66
N LEU A 63 15.74 -9.26 14.09
CA LEU A 63 15.97 -9.02 12.67
C LEU A 63 15.17 -10.01 11.80
N LEU A 64 15.22 -11.31 12.13
CA LEU A 64 14.44 -12.35 11.44
C LEU A 64 12.93 -12.11 11.58
N LEU A 65 12.46 -11.69 12.76
CA LEU A 65 11.06 -11.38 13.00
C LEU A 65 10.60 -10.19 12.15
N GLY A 66 11.41 -9.13 12.05
CA GLY A 66 11.12 -7.99 11.18
C GLY A 66 11.02 -8.38 9.71
N ILE A 67 11.93 -9.25 9.23
CA ILE A 67 11.90 -9.77 7.87
C ILE A 67 10.64 -10.61 7.64
N ALA A 68 10.27 -11.51 8.56
CA ALA A 68 9.09 -12.35 8.45
C ALA A 68 7.79 -11.53 8.40
N ILE A 69 7.67 -10.49 9.23
CA ILE A 69 6.50 -9.60 9.23
C ILE A 69 6.46 -8.78 7.94
N GLY A 70 7.61 -8.24 7.51
CA GLY A 70 7.71 -7.45 6.28
C GLY A 70 7.34 -8.24 5.02
N THR A 71 7.78 -9.50 4.91
CA THR A 71 7.41 -10.37 3.79
C THR A 71 5.94 -10.73 3.84
N PHE A 72 5.39 -11.04 5.01
CA PHE A 72 3.97 -11.35 5.16
C PHE A 72 3.07 -10.19 4.73
N ILE A 73 3.35 -8.97 5.18
CA ILE A 73 2.59 -7.76 4.81
C ILE A 73 2.74 -7.49 3.30
N SER A 74 3.93 -7.66 2.74
CA SER A 74 4.18 -7.44 1.30
C SER A 74 3.41 -8.44 0.44
N ILE A 75 3.41 -9.72 0.80
CA ILE A 75 2.65 -10.77 0.11
C ILE A 75 1.14 -10.47 0.20
N LEU A 76 0.66 -10.11 1.38
CA LEU A 76 -0.75 -9.75 1.58
C LEU A 76 -1.15 -8.54 0.74
N PHE A 77 -0.32 -7.50 0.70
CA PHE A 77 -0.56 -6.30 -0.09
C PHE A 77 -0.57 -6.60 -1.59
N VAL A 78 0.37 -7.41 -2.08
CA VAL A 78 0.40 -7.85 -3.47
C VAL A 78 -0.82 -8.73 -3.78
N ALA A 79 -1.18 -9.69 -2.93
CA ALA A 79 -2.34 -10.55 -3.15
C ALA A 79 -3.67 -9.76 -3.22
N LEU A 80 -3.81 -8.72 -2.40
CA LEU A 80 -4.97 -7.84 -2.44
C LEU A 80 -4.99 -6.95 -3.68
N LYS A 81 -3.82 -6.42 -4.08
CA LYS A 81 -3.70 -5.53 -5.26
C LYS A 81 -3.78 -6.30 -6.59
N ASN A 82 -3.40 -7.58 -6.60
CA ASN A 82 -3.45 -8.45 -7.77
C ASN A 82 -4.81 -9.12 -7.99
N LYS A 83 -5.85 -8.78 -7.18
CA LYS A 83 -7.23 -8.89 -7.63
C LYS A 83 -7.46 -7.82 -8.71
N GLN A 84 -6.98 -8.09 -9.93
CA GLN A 84 -7.52 -7.42 -11.10
C GLN A 84 -9.05 -7.53 -11.02
N PRO A 85 -9.80 -6.45 -11.27
CA PRO A 85 -11.21 -6.64 -11.60
C PRO A 85 -11.21 -7.60 -12.77
N ASN A 86 -11.90 -8.73 -12.65
CA ASN A 86 -12.23 -9.55 -13.81
C ASN A 86 -13.14 -8.69 -14.70
N THR A 87 -12.55 -7.76 -15.45
CA THR A 87 -13.18 -6.95 -16.49
C THR A 87 -13.64 -7.82 -17.64
N ASP A 88 -13.22 -9.10 -17.64
CA ASP A 88 -13.80 -10.19 -18.40
C ASP A 88 -14.95 -10.91 -17.69
N ARG A 89 -15.76 -10.19 -16.90
CA ARG A 89 -17.18 -10.58 -16.83
C ARG A 89 -17.72 -10.37 -18.24
N SER A 90 -17.70 -11.45 -19.02
CA SER A 90 -18.21 -11.49 -20.39
C SER A 90 -19.49 -10.66 -20.50
N LEU A 91 -19.64 -9.88 -21.57
CA LEU A 91 -20.85 -9.09 -21.83
C LEU A 91 -22.12 -9.93 -21.59
N VAL A 92 -22.06 -11.22 -21.94
CA VAL A 92 -23.07 -12.25 -21.66
C VAL A 92 -23.43 -12.34 -20.18
N ASN A 93 -22.46 -12.38 -19.27
CA ASN A 93 -22.69 -12.42 -17.83
C ASN A 93 -23.26 -11.10 -17.31
N GLN A 94 -22.85 -9.95 -17.85
CA GLN A 94 -23.40 -8.65 -17.47
C GLN A 94 -24.88 -8.54 -17.88
N ILE A 95 -25.22 -8.96 -19.11
CA ILE A 95 -26.60 -9.04 -19.61
C ILE A 95 -27.47 -9.98 -18.76
N LYS A 96 -26.92 -11.13 -18.34
CA LYS A 96 -27.63 -12.06 -17.43
C LYS A 96 -27.94 -11.40 -16.08
N LEU A 97 -26.96 -10.70 -15.51
CA LEU A 97 -27.04 -10.09 -14.18
C LEU A 97 -27.84 -8.78 -14.12
N ALA A 98 -28.09 -8.13 -15.26
CA ALA A 98 -28.87 -6.90 -15.32
C ALA A 98 -30.26 -7.08 -14.68
N ARG A 99 -30.57 -6.31 -13.62
CA ARG A 99 -31.80 -6.48 -12.82
C ARG A 99 -33.04 -5.79 -13.39
N GLY A 100 -32.93 -5.05 -14.50
CA GLY A 100 -34.08 -4.41 -15.14
C GLY A 100 -33.76 -3.82 -16.51
N ASP A 101 -34.80 -3.33 -17.18
CA ASP A 101 -34.76 -2.84 -18.55
C ASP A 101 -33.80 -1.66 -18.72
N LYS A 102 -33.75 -0.74 -17.76
CA LYS A 102 -32.80 0.38 -17.78
C LYS A 102 -31.34 -0.08 -17.76
N ALA A 103 -30.99 -1.00 -16.86
CA ALA A 103 -29.63 -1.52 -16.77
C ALA A 103 -29.24 -2.33 -18.01
N LEU A 104 -30.21 -3.02 -18.61
CA LEU A 104 -30.01 -3.74 -19.87
C LEU A 104 -29.82 -2.77 -21.03
N PHE A 105 -30.62 -1.70 -21.11
CA PHE A 105 -30.49 -0.64 -22.11
C PHE A 105 -29.13 0.06 -22.05
N ASP A 106 -28.70 0.47 -20.85
CA ASP A 106 -27.40 1.11 -20.63
C ASP A 106 -26.21 0.21 -21.05
N LEU A 107 -26.33 -1.11 -20.90
CA LEU A 107 -25.30 -2.08 -21.32
C LEU A 107 -25.27 -2.29 -22.85
N LEU A 108 -26.40 -2.14 -23.52
CA LEU A 108 -26.56 -2.42 -24.94
C LEU A 108 -26.29 -1.20 -25.83
N LEU A 109 -26.51 0.01 -25.30
CA LEU A 109 -26.24 1.29 -25.97
C LEU A 109 -24.85 1.36 -26.63
N PRO A 110 -23.74 1.04 -25.92
CA PRO A 110 -22.39 1.17 -26.49
C PRO A 110 -22.09 0.20 -27.64
N LEU A 111 -22.88 -0.86 -27.81
CA LEU A 111 -22.62 -1.90 -28.81
C LEU A 111 -22.96 -1.43 -30.23
N ASN A 112 -23.87 -0.46 -30.40
CA ASN A 112 -24.26 0.13 -31.69
C ASN A 112 -24.51 -0.90 -32.82
N MET A 113 -25.21 -1.99 -32.49
CA MET A 113 -25.48 -3.11 -33.40
C MET A 113 -26.87 -2.98 -34.02
N LEU A 114 -26.98 -3.15 -35.35
CA LEU A 114 -28.26 -3.09 -36.07
C LEU A 114 -29.18 -4.27 -35.70
N SER A 115 -28.59 -5.41 -35.34
CA SER A 115 -29.29 -6.60 -34.84
C SER A 115 -30.08 -6.35 -33.54
N LEU A 116 -29.77 -5.27 -32.82
CA LEU A 116 -30.27 -4.96 -31.49
C LEU A 116 -31.24 -3.78 -31.45
N GLU A 117 -31.40 -3.07 -32.56
CA GLU A 117 -32.19 -1.83 -32.65
C GLU A 117 -33.65 -2.03 -32.24
N ALA A 118 -34.29 -3.11 -32.72
CA ALA A 118 -35.66 -3.45 -32.35
C ALA A 118 -35.81 -3.73 -30.83
N ILE A 119 -34.78 -4.31 -30.21
CA ILE A 119 -34.77 -4.59 -28.77
C ILE A 119 -34.54 -3.30 -27.98
N LEU A 120 -33.66 -2.42 -28.45
CA LEU A 120 -33.44 -1.09 -27.85
C LEU A 120 -34.71 -0.25 -27.87
N GLN A 121 -35.47 -0.24 -28.97
CA GLN A 121 -36.76 0.46 -29.06
C GLN A 121 -37.80 -0.09 -28.08
N GLN A 122 -37.87 -1.42 -27.91
CA GLN A 122 -38.75 -2.04 -26.92
C GLN A 122 -38.35 -1.68 -25.49
N LEU A 123 -37.04 -1.67 -25.19
CA LEU A 123 -36.51 -1.22 -23.89
C LEU A 123 -36.85 0.24 -23.63
N GLU A 124 -36.66 1.11 -24.63
CA GLU A 124 -36.98 2.53 -24.54
C GLU A 124 -38.48 2.76 -24.29
N ALA A 125 -39.34 2.03 -24.98
CA ALA A 125 -40.78 2.08 -24.74
C ALA A 125 -41.17 1.60 -23.33
N ASN A 126 -40.49 0.59 -22.79
CA ASN A 126 -40.72 0.15 -21.42
C ASN A 126 -40.24 1.18 -20.39
N ILE A 127 -39.10 1.84 -20.63
CA ILE A 127 -38.50 2.81 -19.69
C ILE A 127 -39.24 4.15 -19.70
N TYR A 128 -39.58 4.67 -20.88
CA TYR A 128 -40.11 6.03 -21.02
C TYR A 128 -41.59 6.10 -21.35
N LYS A 129 -42.17 5.06 -21.96
CA LYS A 129 -43.58 5.05 -22.40
C LYS A 129 -44.46 4.13 -21.54
N ASN A 130 -43.93 3.61 -20.42
CA ASN A 130 -44.61 2.66 -19.53
C ASN A 130 -45.15 1.41 -20.26
N ALA A 131 -44.55 1.02 -21.38
CA ALA A 131 -44.92 -0.21 -22.07
C ALA A 131 -44.43 -1.45 -21.31
N GLN A 132 -45.02 -2.62 -21.58
CA GLN A 132 -44.66 -3.89 -20.93
C GLN A 132 -44.26 -4.96 -21.94
N HIS A 133 -43.32 -4.62 -22.83
CA HIS A 133 -42.77 -5.58 -23.78
C HIS A 133 -41.92 -6.62 -23.05
N LYS A 134 -42.16 -7.91 -23.32
CA LYS A 134 -41.39 -9.01 -22.73
C LYS A 134 -40.09 -9.23 -23.50
N ILE A 135 -38.98 -8.81 -22.91
CA ILE A 135 -37.66 -8.91 -23.53
C ILE A 135 -36.92 -10.16 -23.06
N ARG A 136 -36.51 -11.01 -24.01
CA ARG A 136 -35.81 -12.25 -23.73
C ARG A 136 -34.30 -12.03 -23.80
N LYS A 137 -33.64 -12.07 -22.63
CA LYS A 137 -32.17 -11.94 -22.52
C LYS A 137 -31.37 -12.94 -23.38
N LYS A 138 -31.94 -14.12 -23.66
CA LYS A 138 -31.30 -15.13 -24.51
C LYS A 138 -31.15 -14.65 -25.96
N ASP A 139 -32.12 -13.92 -26.47
CA ASP A 139 -32.15 -13.46 -27.87
C ASP A 139 -31.08 -12.38 -28.08
N ILE A 140 -30.93 -11.48 -27.11
CA ILE A 140 -29.86 -10.48 -27.05
C ILE A 140 -28.47 -11.14 -27.08
N ILE A 141 -28.26 -12.17 -26.24
CA ILE A 141 -26.98 -12.89 -26.18
C ILE A 141 -26.68 -13.60 -27.51
N ASN A 142 -27.70 -14.16 -28.15
CA ASN A 142 -27.54 -14.85 -29.43
C ASN A 142 -27.20 -13.86 -30.55
N ALA A 143 -27.85 -12.70 -30.59
CA ALA A 143 -27.54 -11.62 -31.55
C ALA A 143 -26.07 -11.18 -31.43
N ILE A 144 -25.63 -10.87 -30.20
CA ILE A 144 -24.23 -10.45 -29.94
C ILE A 144 -23.23 -11.55 -30.32
N LYS A 145 -23.52 -12.82 -30.01
CA LYS A 145 -22.64 -13.95 -30.37
C LYS A 145 -22.59 -14.21 -31.87
N PHE A 146 -23.71 -14.03 -32.57
CA PHE A 146 -23.78 -14.22 -34.01
C PHE A 146 -22.97 -13.16 -34.74
N GLU A 147 -23.12 -11.90 -34.34
CA GLU A 147 -22.38 -10.77 -34.92
C GLU A 147 -20.88 -10.88 -34.67
N HIS A 148 -20.47 -11.30 -33.46
CA HIS A 148 -19.07 -11.55 -33.13
C HIS A 148 -18.46 -12.80 -33.80
N LYS A 149 -19.28 -13.65 -34.43
CA LYS A 149 -18.80 -14.77 -35.24
C LYS A 149 -18.61 -14.39 -36.71
N ILE A 150 -19.27 -13.32 -37.15
CA ILE A 150 -19.25 -12.84 -38.54
C ILE A 150 -18.09 -11.85 -38.76
N ASN A 151 -17.71 -11.10 -37.73
CA ASN A 151 -16.50 -10.27 -37.69
C ASN A 151 -15.30 -11.05 -37.14
#